data_AF-A0A0N1PH48-F1
#
_entry.id   AF-A0A0N1PH48-F1
#
_cell.length_a   1.000
_cell.length_b   1.000
_cell.length_c   1.000
_cell.angle_alpha   90.00
_cell.angle_beta   90.00
_cell.angle_gamma   90.00
#
_symmetry.space_group_name_H-M   'P 1'
#
loop_
_entity.id
_entity.type
_entity.pdbx_description
1 polymer ?
#
loop_
_entity_poly.entity_id
_entity_poly.type
_entity_poly.pdbx_seq_one_letter_code
_entity_poly.pdbx_strand_id
1 'polypeptide(L)'
;MLGSLYTLGTDATLTHDRKYLKTEIERNKPALGSCLGAFSSTFPVAFLEPHLNKHNQFSLLNRIADHSLEAQDIMAKMEQSMPTLETILNEVDQFVESDKTYNEAPHIIDVVLPLLCSYLPFWWAQGPDNEPLLE
;
A
#
# COMPACT_ATOMS: atom_id res chain seq x y z
N MET A 1 -0.01 10.12 4.50
CA MET A 1 0.07 9.26 5.71
C MET A 1 0.40 7.83 5.33
N LEU A 2 -0.38 7.18 4.46
CA LEU A 2 -0.15 5.79 4.05
C LEU A 2 1.24 5.57 3.42
N GLY A 3 1.61 6.36 2.41
CA GLY A 3 2.95 6.31 1.80
C GLY A 3 4.08 6.52 2.80
N SER A 4 3.94 7.50 3.70
CA SER A 4 4.95 7.76 4.74
C SER A 4 5.11 6.58 5.71
N LEU A 5 4.03 5.89 6.06
CA LEU A 5 4.06 4.73 6.94
C LEU A 5 4.65 3.51 6.24
N TYR A 6 4.32 3.31 4.95
CA TYR A 6 4.93 2.30 4.11
C TYR A 6 6.45 2.51 4.03
N THR A 7 6.88 3.71 3.63
CA THR A 7 8.30 4.09 3.55
C THR A 7 9.01 3.88 4.88
N LEU A 8 8.40 4.25 6.01
CA LEU A 8 8.98 4.02 7.34
C LEU A 8 9.18 2.52 7.66
N GLY A 9 8.30 1.65 7.16
CA GLY A 9 8.37 0.20 7.40
C GLY A 9 9.29 -0.56 6.44
N THR A 10 9.52 -0.03 5.23
CA THR A 10 10.23 -0.73 4.14
C THR A 10 11.60 -0.13 3.79
N ASP A 11 11.80 1.18 3.95
CA ASP A 11 13.06 1.84 3.58
C ASP A 11 14.10 1.75 4.70
N ALA A 12 15.03 0.79 4.56
CA ALA A 12 16.14 0.61 5.48
C ALA A 12 17.17 1.77 5.47
N THR A 13 17.13 2.66 4.48
CA THR A 13 18.10 3.76 4.32
C THR A 13 17.75 4.99 5.16
N LEU A 14 16.48 5.14 5.59
CA LEU A 14 15.96 6.27 6.37
C LEU A 14 16.78 6.59 7.62
N THR A 15 17.30 5.57 8.29
CA THR A 15 17.98 5.74 9.58
C THR A 15 19.43 6.18 9.45
N HIS A 16 20.03 6.00 8.26
CA HIS A 16 21.47 6.16 8.05
C HIS A 16 22.27 5.49 9.19
N ASP A 17 23.25 6.18 9.79
CA ASP A 17 24.09 5.65 10.88
C ASP A 17 23.47 5.78 12.29
N ARG A 18 22.19 6.22 12.39
CA ARG A 18 21.53 6.47 13.67
C ARG A 18 21.01 5.16 14.28
N LYS A 19 21.90 4.45 14.98
CA LYS A 19 21.62 3.15 15.63
C LYS A 19 20.35 3.13 16.46
N TYR A 20 20.11 4.17 17.27
CA TYR A 20 18.91 4.25 18.11
C TYR A 20 17.62 4.22 17.28
N LEU A 21 17.55 5.03 16.21
CA LEU A 21 16.37 5.07 15.34
C LEU A 21 16.17 3.74 14.61
N LYS A 22 17.25 3.10 14.15
CA LYS A 22 17.19 1.78 13.54
C LYS A 22 16.59 0.77 14.51
N THR A 23 17.10 0.71 15.75
CA THR A 23 16.57 -0.21 16.76
C THR A 23 15.10 0.03 17.05
N GLU A 24 14.68 1.30 17.19
CA GLU A 24 13.27 1.62 17.48
C GLU A 24 12.34 1.30 16.31
N ILE A 25 12.74 1.53 15.06
CA ILE A 25 11.95 1.17 13.88
C ILE A 25 11.84 -0.34 13.73
N GLU A 26 12.96 -1.07 13.82
CA GLU A 26 12.96 -2.54 13.73
C GLU A 26 12.10 -3.17 14.84
N ARG A 27 12.21 -2.66 16.07
CA ARG A 27 11.40 -3.14 17.20
C ARG A 27 9.90 -2.95 17.00
N ASN A 28 9.49 -1.88 16.33
CA ASN A 28 8.08 -1.54 16.13
C ASN A 28 7.57 -1.91 14.74
N LYS A 29 8.37 -2.56 13.89
CA LYS A 29 8.03 -2.87 12.50
C LYS A 29 6.71 -3.65 12.34
N PRO A 30 6.40 -4.70 13.14
CA PRO A 30 5.11 -5.38 13.07
C PRO A 30 3.92 -4.46 13.39
N ALA A 31 4.11 -3.50 14.31
CA ALA A 31 3.08 -2.52 14.64
C ALA A 31 2.87 -1.52 13.50
N LEU A 32 3.94 -1.13 12.79
CA LEU A 32 3.84 -0.30 11.58
C LEU A 32 3.02 -1.02 10.50
N GLY A 33 3.29 -2.30 10.25
CA GLY A 33 2.51 -3.10 9.31
C GLY A 33 1.06 -3.29 9.74
N SER A 34 0.80 -3.51 11.02
CA SER A 34 -0.57 -3.61 11.55
C SER A 34 -1.35 -2.31 11.36
N CYS A 35 -0.73 -1.16 11.66
CA CYS A 35 -1.30 0.15 11.40
C CYS A 35 -1.57 0.36 9.91
N LEU A 36 -0.60 0.01 9.06
CA LEU A 36 -0.70 0.15 7.61
C LEU A 36 -1.83 -0.71 7.04
N GLY A 37 -1.96 -1.96 7.50
CA GLY A 37 -3.06 -2.86 7.16
C GLY A 37 -4.41 -2.30 7.60
N ALA A 38 -4.53 -1.85 8.85
CA ALA A 38 -5.76 -1.22 9.34
C ALA A 38 -6.15 -0.01 8.48
N PHE A 39 -5.21 0.88 8.18
CA PHE A 39 -5.45 2.02 7.29
C PHE A 39 -5.88 1.56 5.89
N SER A 40 -5.19 0.58 5.29
CA SER A 40 -5.48 0.09 3.94
C SER A 40 -6.93 -0.35 3.73
N SER A 41 -7.54 -0.93 4.77
CA SER A 41 -8.92 -1.43 4.74
C SER A 41 -10.00 -0.35 4.90
N THR A 42 -9.60 0.90 5.15
CA THR A 42 -10.52 2.02 5.46
C THR A 42 -10.49 3.14 4.43
N PHE A 43 -9.55 3.11 3.48
CA PHE A 43 -9.48 4.13 2.43
C PHE A 43 -10.49 3.85 1.32
N PRO A 44 -11.27 4.84 0.88
CA PRO A 44 -12.22 4.69 -0.22
C PRO A 44 -11.53 4.90 -1.58
N VAL A 45 -10.28 4.45 -1.75
CA VAL A 45 -9.51 4.57 -3.00
C VAL A 45 -8.61 3.34 -3.16
N ALA A 46 -8.63 2.73 -4.35
CA ALA A 46 -7.77 1.60 -4.72
C ALA A 46 -6.32 2.07 -4.93
N PHE A 47 -5.64 2.46 -3.86
CA PHE A 47 -4.36 3.17 -3.95
C PHE A 47 -3.19 2.30 -4.46
N LEU A 48 -3.30 0.97 -4.46
CA LEU A 48 -2.33 0.08 -5.11
C LEU A 48 -2.64 -0.14 -6.60
N GLU A 49 -3.86 0.19 -7.02
CA GLU A 49 -4.35 0.01 -8.39
C GLU A 49 -5.17 1.25 -8.82
N PRO A 50 -4.54 2.45 -8.89
CA PRO A 50 -5.30 3.70 -9.03
C PRO A 50 -6.16 3.78 -10.29
N HIS A 51 -5.76 3.06 -11.34
CA HIS A 51 -6.51 2.94 -12.59
C HIS A 51 -7.92 2.31 -12.43
N LEU A 52 -8.14 1.55 -11.34
CA LEU A 52 -9.45 0.99 -10.99
C LEU A 52 -10.31 1.95 -10.18
N ASN A 53 -9.74 3.04 -9.64
CA ASN A 53 -10.47 3.97 -8.79
C ASN A 53 -11.66 4.62 -9.53
N LYS A 54 -11.63 4.72 -10.86
CA LYS A 54 -12.76 5.20 -11.68
C LYS A 54 -14.05 4.39 -11.49
N HIS A 55 -13.96 3.12 -11.10
CA HIS A 55 -15.10 2.25 -10.84
C HIS A 55 -15.66 2.39 -9.43
N ASN A 56 -14.90 3.00 -8.51
CA ASN A 56 -15.33 3.20 -7.14
C ASN A 56 -16.28 4.40 -7.01
N GLN A 57 -17.57 4.10 -6.82
CA GLN A 57 -18.64 5.09 -6.70
C GLN A 57 -18.54 5.99 -5.44
N PHE A 58 -17.81 5.54 -4.42
CA PHE A 58 -17.59 6.28 -3.18
C PHE A 58 -16.37 7.22 -3.26
N SER A 59 -15.58 7.09 -4.33
CA SER A 59 -14.39 7.92 -4.51
C SER A 59 -14.77 9.34 -4.92
N LEU A 60 -14.58 10.29 -4.01
CA LEU A 60 -14.73 11.72 -4.31
C LEU A 60 -13.72 12.18 -5.38
N LEU A 61 -12.59 11.47 -5.54
CA LEU A 61 -11.56 11.79 -6.52
C LEU A 61 -12.16 11.86 -7.94
N ASN A 62 -12.99 10.89 -8.32
CA ASN A 62 -13.56 10.81 -9.67
C ASN A 62 -14.42 12.04 -10.01
N ARG A 63 -15.07 12.66 -9.01
CA ARG A 63 -15.94 13.83 -9.22
C ARG A 63 -15.17 15.15 -9.29
N ILE A 64 -14.00 15.22 -8.67
CA ILE A 64 -13.24 16.47 -8.52
C ILE A 64 -12.15 16.58 -9.60
N ALA A 65 -11.57 15.44 -10.02
CA ALA A 65 -10.51 15.37 -11.04
C ALA A 65 -10.90 15.98 -12.39
N ASP A 66 -12.14 15.80 -12.80
CA ASP A 66 -12.63 16.24 -14.12
C ASP A 66 -12.81 17.77 -14.21
N HIS A 67 -12.73 18.47 -13.08
CA HIS A 67 -13.12 19.88 -12.98
C HIS A 67 -12.02 20.80 -12.43
N SER A 68 -10.88 20.28 -11.97
CA SER A 68 -9.78 21.09 -11.40
C SER A 68 -8.41 20.51 -11.73
N LEU A 69 -7.51 21.35 -12.26
CA LEU A 69 -6.11 20.99 -12.52
C LEU A 69 -5.35 20.70 -11.22
N GLU A 70 -5.67 21.41 -10.14
CA GLU A 70 -5.10 21.17 -8.81
C GLU A 70 -5.48 19.79 -8.28
N ALA A 71 -6.72 19.35 -8.55
CA ALA A 71 -7.16 18.01 -8.17
C ALA A 71 -6.43 16.92 -8.97
N GLN A 72 -6.18 17.14 -10.26
CA GLN A 72 -5.39 16.22 -11.09
C GLN A 72 -3.95 16.11 -10.60
N ASP A 73 -3.31 17.23 -10.20
CA ASP A 73 -1.96 17.22 -9.64
C ASP A 73 -1.90 16.46 -8.29
N ILE A 74 -2.91 16.65 -7.43
CA ILE A 74 -3.02 15.87 -6.18
C ILE A 74 -3.16 14.38 -6.47
N MET A 75 -3.95 14.00 -7.49
CA MET A 75 -4.10 12.61 -7.88
C MET A 75 -2.80 12.00 -8.38
N ALA A 76 -2.10 12.68 -9.28
CA ALA A 76 -0.81 12.20 -9.79
C ALA A 76 0.20 11.98 -8.64
N LYS A 77 0.23 12.87 -7.66
CA LYS A 77 1.06 12.71 -6.45
C LYS A 77 0.62 11.54 -5.57
N MET A 78 -0.69 11.32 -5.46
CA MET A 78 -1.25 10.21 -4.68
C MET A 78 -0.94 8.86 -5.33
N GLU A 79 -1.05 8.75 -6.66
CA GLU A 79 -0.67 7.57 -7.43
C GLU A 79 0.81 7.21 -7.27
N GLN A 80 1.67 8.22 -7.11
CA GLN A 80 3.11 8.03 -6.89
C GLN A 80 3.49 7.76 -5.43
N SER A 81 2.53 7.89 -4.50
CA SER A 81 2.83 7.81 -3.06
C SER A 81 2.94 6.38 -2.53
N MET A 82 2.46 5.40 -3.29
CA MET A 82 2.49 3.98 -2.97
C MET A 82 3.00 3.20 -4.19
N PRO A 83 3.67 2.06 -3.99
CA PRO A 83 3.94 1.13 -5.09
C PRO A 83 2.64 0.53 -5.64
N THR A 84 2.70 0.02 -6.87
CA THR A 84 1.57 -0.71 -7.46
C THR A 84 1.40 -2.10 -6.81
N LEU A 85 0.20 -2.67 -6.91
CA LEU A 85 -0.05 -4.04 -6.44
C LEU A 85 0.91 -5.04 -7.09
N GLU A 86 1.11 -4.94 -8.41
CA GLU A 86 2.07 -5.76 -9.15
C GLU A 86 3.49 -5.65 -8.58
N THR A 87 3.94 -4.43 -8.27
CA THR A 87 5.28 -4.20 -7.70
C THR A 87 5.43 -4.92 -6.37
N ILE A 88 4.44 -4.81 -5.48
CA ILE A 88 4.49 -5.43 -4.15
C ILE A 88 4.39 -6.96 -4.25
N LEU A 89 3.51 -7.49 -5.08
CA LEU A 89 3.38 -8.94 -5.28
C LEU A 89 4.67 -9.54 -5.82
N ASN A 90 5.29 -8.90 -6.81
CA ASN A 90 6.60 -9.30 -7.31
C ASN A 90 7.69 -9.29 -6.22
N GLU A 91 7.63 -8.34 -5.28
CA GLU A 91 8.57 -8.31 -4.15
C GLU A 91 8.38 -9.50 -3.21
N VAL A 92 7.12 -9.89 -2.94
CA VAL A 92 6.79 -11.10 -2.16
C VAL A 92 7.23 -12.36 -2.89
N ASP A 93 6.94 -12.46 -4.19
CA ASP A 93 7.33 -13.62 -5.01
C ASP A 93 8.85 -13.77 -5.03
N GLN A 94 9.60 -12.68 -5.26
CA GLN A 94 11.05 -12.70 -5.20
C GLN A 94 11.58 -13.12 -3.83
N PHE A 95 10.92 -12.73 -2.74
CA PHE A 95 11.30 -13.18 -1.40
C PHE A 95 11.08 -14.69 -1.25
N VAL A 96 9.93 -15.21 -1.69
CA VAL A 96 9.56 -16.64 -1.62
C VAL A 96 10.46 -17.51 -2.49
N GLU A 97 10.83 -17.04 -3.68
CA GLU A 97 11.71 -17.75 -4.61
C GLU A 97 13.19 -17.64 -4.24
N SER A 98 13.56 -16.70 -3.37
CA SER A 98 14.93 -16.54 -2.90
C SER A 98 15.25 -17.42 -1.70
N ASP A 99 16.54 -17.65 -1.45
CA ASP A 99 17.03 -18.26 -0.20
C ASP A 99 17.07 -17.25 0.98
N LYS A 100 16.42 -16.08 0.85
CA LYS A 100 16.41 -15.07 1.90
C LYS A 100 15.58 -15.55 3.08
N THR A 101 16.10 -15.29 4.26
CA THR A 101 15.40 -15.49 5.52
C THR A 101 14.64 -14.22 5.92
N TYR A 102 13.72 -14.38 6.87
CA TYR A 102 13.03 -13.25 7.52
C TYR A 102 14.01 -12.16 7.98
N ASN A 103 15.17 -12.54 8.52
CA ASN A 103 16.14 -11.55 9.04
C ASN A 103 16.76 -10.67 7.95
N GLU A 104 16.75 -11.12 6.69
CA GLU A 104 17.30 -10.38 5.56
C GLU A 104 16.29 -9.43 4.92
N ALA A 105 14.99 -9.73 5.05
CA ALA A 105 13.92 -8.89 4.52
C ALA A 105 12.68 -8.90 5.45
N PRO A 106 12.81 -8.42 6.70
CA PRO A 106 11.73 -8.51 7.69
C PRO A 106 10.50 -7.69 7.28
N HIS A 107 10.69 -6.64 6.48
CA HIS A 107 9.59 -5.79 5.99
C HIS A 107 8.61 -6.53 5.10
N ILE A 108 9.03 -7.60 4.41
CA ILE A 108 8.12 -8.43 3.60
C ILE A 108 7.06 -9.06 4.50
N ILE A 109 7.50 -9.67 5.60
CA ILE A 109 6.62 -10.38 6.53
C ILE A 109 5.88 -9.42 7.46
N ASP A 110 6.57 -8.41 7.98
CA ASP A 110 6.02 -7.55 9.03
C ASP A 110 5.20 -6.37 8.50
N VAL A 111 5.38 -5.96 7.24
CA VAL A 111 4.75 -4.76 6.67
C VAL A 111 3.96 -5.08 5.41
N VAL A 112 4.59 -5.72 4.43
CA VAL A 112 3.99 -5.99 3.12
C VAL A 112 2.86 -7.01 3.21
N LEU A 113 3.09 -8.17 3.84
CA LEU A 113 2.05 -9.19 3.98
C LEU A 113 0.82 -8.69 4.75
N PRO A 114 0.94 -8.02 5.92
CA PRO A 114 -0.22 -7.44 6.60
C PRO A 114 -0.99 -6.41 5.76
N LEU A 115 -0.27 -5.59 4.98
CA LEU A 115 -0.88 -4.66 4.02
C LEU A 115 -1.70 -5.43 2.96
N LEU A 116 -1.10 -6.41 2.29
CA LEU A 116 -1.78 -7.19 1.25
C LEU A 116 -2.99 -7.96 1.80
N CYS A 117 -2.82 -8.63 2.95
CA CYS A 117 -3.89 -9.38 3.61
C CYS A 117 -5.07 -8.51 4.06
N SER A 118 -4.85 -7.22 4.27
CA SER A 118 -5.91 -6.27 4.63
C SER A 118 -6.51 -5.59 3.40
N TYR A 119 -5.68 -5.26 2.41
CA TYR A 119 -6.08 -4.55 1.19
C TYR A 119 -6.88 -5.45 0.24
N LEU A 120 -6.36 -6.64 -0.08
CA LEU A 120 -6.91 -7.50 -1.12
C LEU A 120 -8.35 -7.93 -0.85
N PRO A 121 -8.73 -8.46 0.34
CA PRO A 121 -10.12 -8.87 0.57
C PRO A 121 -11.11 -7.72 0.48
N PHE A 122 -10.70 -6.52 0.88
CA PHE A 122 -11.53 -5.32 0.81
C PHE A 122 -11.75 -4.87 -0.63
N TRP A 123 -10.67 -4.74 -1.41
CA TRP A 123 -10.75 -4.23 -2.78
C TRP A 123 -11.25 -5.25 -3.79
N TRP A 124 -11.00 -6.54 -3.57
CA TRP A 124 -11.62 -7.60 -4.37
C TRP A 124 -13.15 -7.50 -4.32
N ALA A 125 -13.71 -7.27 -3.14
CA ALA A 125 -15.16 -7.10 -2.97
C ALA A 125 -15.72 -5.83 -3.66
N GLN A 126 -14.86 -4.89 -4.05
CA GLN A 126 -15.23 -3.65 -4.75
C GLN A 126 -14.69 -3.60 -6.19
N GLY A 127 -14.05 -4.68 -6.65
CA GLY A 127 -13.38 -4.76 -7.94
C GLY A 127 -14.36 -4.97 -9.10
N PRO A 128 -13.88 -4.81 -10.34
CA PRO A 128 -14.71 -4.97 -11.55
C PRO A 128 -15.32 -6.38 -11.66
N ASP A 129 -14.66 -7.40 -11.11
CA ASP A 129 -15.16 -8.78 -11.08
C ASP A 129 -16.35 -8.99 -10.14
N ASN A 130 -16.64 -8.03 -9.26
CA ASN A 130 -17.74 -8.10 -8.30
C ASN A 130 -18.92 -7.20 -8.69
N GLU A 131 -18.92 -6.61 -9.89
CA GLU A 131 -20.16 -6.09 -10.47
C GLU A 131 -21.10 -7.29 -10.70
N PRO A 132 -22.35 -7.27 -10.16
CA PRO A 132 -23.30 -8.30 -10.51
C PRO A 132 -23.47 -8.24 -12.02
N LEU A 133 -23.18 -9.36 -12.71
CA LEU A 133 -23.58 -9.56 -14.09
C LEU A 133 -25.03 -9.12 -14.18
N LEU A 134 -25.28 -8.02 -14.88
CA LEU A 134 -26.61 -7.53 -15.18
C LEU A 134 -27.35 -8.64 -15.94
N GLU A 135 -28.12 -9.45 -15.24
CA GLU A 135 -29.31 -10.15 -15.75
C GLU A 135 -30.54 -9.24 -15.61
#